data_AF-A0A4D4KY24-F1
#
_entry.id   AF-A0A4D4KY24-F1
#
_cell.length_a   1.000
_cell.length_b   1.000
_cell.length_c   1.000
_cell.angle_alpha   90.00
_cell.angle_beta   90.00
_cell.angle_gamma   90.00
#
_symmetry.space_group_name_H-M   'P 1'
#
loop_
_entity.id
_entity.type
_entity.pdbx_description
1 polymer ?
#
loop_
_entity_poly.entity_id
_entity_poly.type
_entity_poly.pdbx_seq_one_letter_code
_entity_poly.pdbx_strand_id
1 'polypeptide(L)' 'MEVSARPSDAIALALRTGTPIYGSDGVLDDAGIAIPDEQEDEVEKFREFLDQISPEDFGTSSQ' A
#
# COMPACT_ATOMS: atom_id res chain seq x y z
N MET A 1 -9.53 -7.01 -27.69
CA MET A 1 -10.76 -7.37 -26.96
C MET A 1 -10.62 -6.79 -25.57
N GLU A 2 -11.61 -6.06 -25.10
CA GLU A 2 -11.62 -5.44 -23.78
C GLU A 2 -12.73 -6.06 -22.94
N VAL A 3 -12.48 -6.20 -21.64
CA VAL A 3 -13.43 -6.78 -20.69
C VAL A 3 -13.62 -5.77 -19.57
N SER A 4 -14.85 -5.34 -19.34
CA SER A 4 -15.18 -4.47 -18.21
C SER A 4 -15.03 -5.24 -16.90
N ALA A 5 -14.40 -4.61 -15.91
CA ALA A 5 -14.21 -5.15 -14.58
C ALA A 5 -14.24 -4.02 -13.56
N ARG A 6 -14.67 -4.31 -12.33
CA ARG A 6 -14.48 -3.38 -11.21
C ARG A 6 -12.99 -3.27 -10.90
N PRO A 7 -12.50 -2.13 -10.41
CA PRO A 7 -11.08 -1.97 -10.06
C PRO A 7 -10.57 -3.07 -9.11
N SER A 8 -11.36 -3.47 -8.11
CA SER A 8 -10.99 -4.53 -7.16
C SER A 8 -10.74 -5.88 -7.83
N ASP A 9 -11.55 -6.25 -8.82
CA ASP A 9 -11.45 -7.55 -9.49
C ASP A 9 -10.23 -7.55 -10.43
N ALA A 10 -9.99 -6.45 -11.13
CA ALA A 10 -8.81 -6.28 -11.99
C ALA A 10 -7.50 -6.34 -11.20
N ILE A 11 -7.43 -5.66 -10.05
CA ILE A 11 -6.26 -5.68 -9.16
C ILE A 11 -5.99 -7.10 -8.64
N ALA A 12 -7.03 -7.80 -8.15
CA ALA A 12 -6.87 -9.15 -7.63
C ALA A 12 -6.33 -10.13 -8.69
N LEU A 13 -6.81 -10.03 -9.93
CA LEU A 13 -6.30 -10.83 -11.04
C LEU A 13 -4.86 -10.48 -11.40
N ALA A 14 -4.52 -9.19 -11.47
CA ALA A 14 -3.17 -8.74 -11.77
C ALA A 14 -2.17 -9.27 -10.74
N LEU A 15 -2.48 -9.17 -9.45
CA LEU A 15 -1.64 -9.70 -8.37
C LEU A 15 -1.46 -11.23 -8.46
N ARG A 16 -2.52 -11.98 -8.74
CA ARG A 16 -2.46 -13.45 -8.84
C ARG A 16 -1.66 -13.94 -10.06
N THR A 17 -1.63 -13.14 -11.12
CA THR A 17 -0.98 -13.50 -12.39
C THR A 17 0.38 -12.85 -12.58
N GLY A 18 0.77 -11.92 -11.70
CA GLY A 18 1.98 -11.13 -11.86
C GLY A 18 1.91 -10.15 -13.04
N THR A 19 0.71 -9.73 -13.44
CA THR A 19 0.52 -8.81 -14.56
C THR A 19 0.74 -7.36 -14.11
N PRO A 20 1.43 -6.51 -14.89
CA PRO A 20 1.60 -5.10 -14.55
C PRO A 20 0.25 -4.36 -14.50
N ILE A 21 0.13 -3.42 -13.58
CA ILE A 21 -1.05 -2.57 -13.39
C ILE A 21 -0.73 -1.17 -13.93
N TYR A 22 -1.66 -0.62 -14.70
CA TYR A 22 -1.58 0.75 -15.23
C TYR A 22 -2.81 1.53 -14.79
N GLY A 23 -2.60 2.79 -14.40
CA GLY A 23 -3.65 3.78 -14.20
C GLY A 23 -3.63 4.80 -15.33
N SER A 24 -4.78 5.37 -15.66
CA SER A 24 -4.84 6.52 -16.57
C SER A 24 -4.35 7.79 -15.87
N ASP A 25 -3.59 8.62 -16.57
CA ASP A 25 -3.02 9.86 -16.04
C ASP A 25 -4.08 10.76 -15.39
N GLY A 26 -5.24 10.95 -16.04
CA GLY A 26 -6.31 11.80 -15.48
C GLY A 26 -6.87 11.33 -14.13
N VAL A 27 -6.82 10.02 -13.84
CA VAL A 27 -7.21 9.50 -12.51
C VAL A 27 -6.13 9.81 -11.46
N LEU A 28 -4.86 9.80 -11.86
CA LEU A 28 -3.77 10.21 -10.98
C LEU A 28 -3.78 11.72 -10.74
N ASP A 29 -4.12 12.53 -11.74
CA ASP A 29 -4.27 13.97 -11.58
C ASP A 29 -5.42 14.33 -10.62
N ASP A 30 -6.55 13.64 -10.73
CA ASP A 30 -7.76 13.93 -9.95
C ASP A 30 -7.72 13.34 -8.52
N ALA A 31 -7.17 12.14 -8.36
CA ALA A 31 -7.27 11.36 -7.12
C ALA A 31 -5.92 10.79 -6.64
N GLY A 32 -4.83 11.00 -7.37
CA GLY A 32 -3.51 10.57 -6.96
C GLY A 32 -3.02 11.34 -5.74
N ILE A 33 -2.32 10.64 -4.85
CA ILE A 33 -1.64 11.23 -3.71
C ILE A 33 -0.14 11.09 -3.98
N ALA A 34 0.54 12.23 -4.10
CA ALA A 34 1.99 12.24 -4.16
C ALA A 34 2.54 11.75 -2.81
N ILE A 35 3.27 10.65 -2.82
CA ILE A 35 3.99 10.15 -1.65
C ILE A 35 5.37 10.85 -1.69
N PRO A 36 5.68 11.74 -0.74
CA PRO A 36 7.02 12.31 -0.60
C PRO A 36 8.01 11.21 -0.22
N ASP A 37 9.24 11.30 -0.73
CA ASP A 37 10.31 10.32 -0.46
C ASP A 37 10.55 10.12 1.05
N GLU A 38 10.32 11.14 1.88
CA GLU A 38 10.44 11.07 3.35
C GLU A 38 9.47 10.06 4.02
N GLN A 39 8.36 9.68 3.36
CA GLN A 39 7.44 8.67 3.91
C GLN A 39 7.95 7.23 3.72
N GLU A 40 8.82 6.97 2.75
CA GLU A 40 9.45 5.64 2.61
C GLU A 40 10.35 5.33 3.82
N ASP A 41 11.11 6.33 4.27
CA ASP A 41 11.93 6.25 5.48
C ASP A 41 11.08 5.97 6.74
N GLU A 42 9.89 6.58 6.84
CA GLU A 42 8.98 6.35 7.97
C GLU A 42 8.35 4.95 7.93
N VAL A 43 8.05 4.42 6.74
CA VAL A 43 7.56 3.04 6.58
C VAL A 43 8.65 2.02 6.90
N GLU A 44 9.89 2.29 6.52
CA GLU A 44 11.04 1.45 6.86
C GLU A 44 11.32 1.46 8.37
N LYS A 45 11.37 2.64 9.00
CA LYS A 45 11.47 2.78 10.46
C LYS A 45 10.32 2.08 11.19
N PHE A 46 9.10 2.16 10.66
CA PHE A 46 7.95 1.48 11.26
C PHE A 46 8.06 -0.05 11.15
N ARG A 47 8.57 -0.58 10.04
CA ARG A 47 8.86 -2.02 9.90
C ARG A 47 9.95 -2.47 10.86
N GLU A 48 11.04 -1.72 10.97
CA GLU A 48 12.12 -2.01 11.94
C GLU A 48 11.62 -1.96 13.39
N PHE A 49 10.73 -1.01 13.71
CA PHE A 49 10.08 -0.93 15.01
C PHE A 49 9.21 -2.16 15.28
N LEU A 50 8.40 -2.60 14.31
CA LEU A 50 7.58 -3.81 14.44
C LEU A 50 8.42 -5.09 14.61
N ASP A 51 9.62 -5.14 14.03
CA ASP A 51 10.53 -6.28 14.19
C ASP A 51 11.19 -6.34 15.57
N GLN A 52 11.26 -5.21 16.30
CA GLN A 52 11.89 -5.11 17.62
C GLN A 52 10.91 -5.20 18.79
N ILE A 53 9.61 -4.99 18.56
CA ILE A 53 8.59 -5.08 19.60
C ILE A 53 7.83 -6.40 19.52
N SER A 54 7.52 -6.95 20.68
CA SER A 54 6.66 -8.12 20.81
C SER A 54 5.20 -7.68 21.03
N PRO A 55 4.21 -8.53 20.71
CA PRO A 55 2.79 -8.23 20.97
C PRO A 55 2.47 -7.88 22.44
N GLU A 56 3.31 -8.33 23.38
CA GLU A 56 3.16 -8.12 24.82
C GLU A 56 3.53 -6.68 25.25
N ASP A 57 4.34 -5.99 24.44
CA ASP A 57 4.79 -4.60 24.68
C ASP A 57 3.67 -3.58 24.45
N PHE A 58 2.64 -3.93 23.68
CA PHE A 58 1.45 -3.10 23.46
C PHE A 58 0.50 -3.03 24.67
N GLY A 59 0.68 -3.90 25.66
CA GLY A 59 -0.26 -4.09 26.78
C GLY A 59 0.13 -3.43 28.11
N THR A 60 1.32 -2.84 28.24
CA THR A 60 1.88 -2.45 29.57
C THR A 60 2.29 -0.98 29.71
N SER A 61 1.80 -0.07 28.88
CA SER A 61 1.93 1.38 29.13
C SER A 61 0.62 1.94 29.69
N SER A 62 0.39 1.73 30.97
CA SER A 62 -0.49 2.59 31.75
C SER A 62 0.31 3.83 32.15
N GLN A 63 0.18 4.91 31.36
CA GLN A 63 0.34 6.29 31.79
C GLN A 63 -0.33 7.24 30.80
#